data_AF-A0A9N9DBQ1-F1
#
_entry.id   AF-A0A9N9DBQ1-F1
#
_cell.length_a   1.000
_cell.length_b   1.000
_cell.length_c   1.000
_cell.angle_alpha   90.00
_cell.angle_beta   90.00
_cell.angle_gamma   90.00
#
_symmetry.space_group_name_H-M   'P 1'
#
loop_
_entity.id
_entity.type
_entity.pdbx_description
1 polymer ?
#
loop_
_entity_poly.entity_id
_entity_poly.type
_entity_poly.pdbx_seq_one_letter_code
_entity_poly.pdbx_strand_id
1 'polypeptide(L)'
;IAERLLKLSTTSLAIWLLMFYALFHSFLNALAEVLRFGDRTFYLAWWNSGSLATYWRLWNRPVYQWFKRHVYAPLVDNGMSPRMASLVVFTLSAAFHEFLIGIPTHSLMGFAFLGMMTQIPLIEITKPLEKWRGKGTAFGNVIFWMSFCLVGQPAATLLYYYQWNMTHQI
;
A
#
# COMPACT_ATOMS: atom_id res chain seq x y z
N ILE A 1 2.36 -22.06 9.20
CA ILE A 1 2.34 -20.62 8.85
C ILE A 1 1.21 -20.31 7.87
N ALA A 2 1.11 -20.98 6.72
CA ALA A 2 0.05 -20.76 5.72
C ALA A 2 -1.40 -20.84 6.29
N GLU A 3 -1.71 -21.87 7.07
CA GLU A 3 -3.03 -22.01 7.71
C GLU A 3 -3.38 -20.82 8.62
N ARG A 4 -2.41 -20.33 9.40
CA ARG A 4 -2.59 -19.17 10.29
C ARG A 4 -2.81 -17.89 9.48
N LEU A 5 -2.05 -17.70 8.40
CA LEU A 5 -2.23 -16.57 7.48
C LEU A 5 -3.62 -16.56 6.85
N LEU A 6 -4.13 -17.72 6.41
CA LEU A 6 -5.46 -17.84 5.82
C LEU A 6 -6.60 -17.58 6.83
N LYS A 7 -6.41 -17.94 8.11
CA LYS A 7 -7.38 -17.61 9.16
C LYS A 7 -7.41 -16.11 9.48
N LEU A 8 -6.24 -15.45 9.43
CA LEU A 8 -6.09 -14.03 9.71
C LEU A 8 -6.48 -13.14 8.52
N SER A 9 -6.40 -13.63 7.28
CA SER A 9 -6.62 -12.84 6.07
C SER A 9 -8.00 -12.20 6.03
N THR A 10 -9.06 -12.94 6.33
CA THR A 10 -10.44 -12.43 6.30
C THR A 10 -10.66 -11.30 7.30
N THR A 11 -10.23 -11.49 8.55
CA THR A 11 -10.37 -10.47 9.60
C THR A 11 -9.50 -9.25 9.31
N SER A 12 -8.26 -9.47 8.86
CA SER A 12 -7.33 -8.40 8.47
C SER A 12 -7.91 -7.56 7.33
N LEU A 13 -8.48 -8.21 6.31
CA LEU A 13 -9.15 -7.54 5.20
C LEU A 13 -10.32 -6.68 5.67
N ALA A 14 -11.20 -7.23 6.51
CA ALA A 14 -12.37 -6.50 7.02
C ALA A 14 -11.95 -5.23 7.80
N ILE A 15 -10.98 -5.37 8.72
CA ILE A 15 -10.45 -4.23 9.48
C ILE A 15 -9.85 -3.18 8.54
N TRP A 16 -9.11 -3.61 7.52
CA TRP A 16 -8.47 -2.69 6.58
C TRP A 16 -9.48 -1.91 5.73
N LEU A 17 -10.54 -2.58 5.25
CA LEU A 17 -11.63 -1.92 4.51
C LEU A 17 -12.42 -0.94 5.39
N LEU A 18 -12.69 -1.31 6.64
CA LEU A 18 -13.36 -0.43 7.60
C LEU A 18 -12.49 0.79 7.93
N MET A 19 -11.20 0.59 8.18
CA MET A 19 -10.24 1.68 8.42
C MET A 19 -10.17 2.62 7.22
N PHE A 20 -10.11 2.07 6.00
CA PHE A 20 -10.14 2.87 4.78
C PHE A 20 -11.37 3.75 4.70
N TYR A 21 -12.55 3.16 4.90
CA TYR A 21 -13.80 3.89 4.85
C TYR A 21 -13.87 4.95 5.95
N ALA A 22 -13.55 4.60 7.19
CA ALA A 22 -13.56 5.52 8.32
C ALA A 22 -12.61 6.71 8.11
N LEU A 23 -11.40 6.48 7.60
CA LEU A 23 -10.40 7.52 7.40
C LEU A 23 -10.63 8.32 6.11
N PHE A 24 -10.57 7.65 4.95
CA PHE A 24 -10.57 8.34 3.65
C PHE A 24 -11.95 8.81 3.21
N HIS A 25 -13.00 8.04 3.51
CA HIS A 25 -14.35 8.43 3.15
C HIS A 25 -14.97 9.32 4.23
N SER A 26 -15.06 8.86 5.48
CA SER A 26 -15.79 9.61 6.51
C SER A 26 -14.99 10.78 7.09
N PHE A 27 -13.81 10.52 7.65
CA PHE A 27 -13.04 11.53 8.38
C PHE A 27 -12.52 12.64 7.47
N LEU A 28 -11.88 12.32 6.34
CA LEU A 28 -11.33 13.35 5.45
C LEU A 28 -12.43 14.20 4.79
N ASN A 29 -13.60 13.63 4.46
CA ASN A 29 -14.71 14.44 3.96
C ASN A 29 -15.34 15.32 5.05
N ALA A 30 -15.48 14.80 6.28
CA ALA A 30 -15.94 15.61 7.41
C ALA A 30 -14.98 16.78 7.67
N LEU A 31 -13.67 16.51 7.68
CA LEU A 31 -12.65 17.54 7.81
C LEU A 31 -12.70 18.55 6.66
N ALA A 32 -12.86 18.09 5.42
CA ALA A 32 -13.01 18.97 4.27
C ALA A 32 -14.25 19.87 4.36
N GLU A 33 -15.37 19.38 4.88
CA GLU A 33 -16.56 20.19 5.12
C GLU A 33 -16.27 21.29 6.16
N VAL A 34 -15.68 20.92 7.30
CA VAL A 34 -15.30 21.86 8.37
C VAL A 34 -14.34 22.94 7.86
N LEU A 35 -13.35 22.55 7.05
CA LEU A 35 -12.37 23.45 6.46
C LEU A 35 -12.85 24.18 5.20
N ARG A 36 -14.08 23.91 4.73
CA ARG A 36 -14.62 24.39 3.45
C ARG A 36 -13.70 24.08 2.26
N PHE A 37 -13.07 22.93 2.30
CA PHE A 37 -12.17 22.44 1.26
C PHE A 37 -12.96 21.77 0.14
N GLY A 38 -12.77 22.28 -1.09
CA GLY A 38 -13.53 21.83 -2.26
C GLY A 38 -12.99 20.56 -2.93
N ASP A 39 -11.68 20.29 -2.87
CA ASP A 39 -11.12 19.08 -3.50
C ASP A 39 -11.25 17.87 -2.58
N ARG A 40 -12.29 17.07 -2.80
CA ARG A 40 -12.58 15.88 -1.99
C ARG A 40 -12.08 14.59 -2.62
N THR A 41 -11.17 14.67 -3.58
CA THR A 41 -10.72 13.51 -4.35
C THR A 41 -9.61 12.73 -3.64
N PHE A 42 -9.88 12.28 -2.42
CA PHE A 42 -8.91 11.57 -1.55
C PHE A 42 -8.55 10.17 -2.06
N TYR A 43 -9.46 9.53 -2.80
CA TYR A 43 -9.26 8.23 -3.42
C TYR A 43 -10.07 8.14 -4.73
N LEU A 44 -9.78 7.13 -5.55
CA LEU A 44 -10.56 6.75 -6.73
C LEU A 44 -10.94 5.27 -6.64
N ALA A 45 -11.58 4.71 -7.68
CA ALA A 45 -12.04 3.31 -7.74
C ALA A 45 -10.87 2.30 -7.77
N TRP A 46 -10.09 2.24 -6.69
CA TRP A 46 -8.92 1.41 -6.53
C TRP A 46 -9.26 -0.08 -6.46
N TRP A 47 -10.47 -0.43 -6.02
CA TRP A 47 -10.97 -1.80 -5.96
C TRP A 47 -11.10 -2.46 -7.33
N ASN A 48 -11.20 -1.67 -8.40
CA ASN A 48 -11.23 -2.12 -9.80
C ASN A 48 -9.84 -2.11 -10.46
N SER A 49 -8.76 -1.98 -9.68
CA SER A 49 -7.41 -1.94 -10.23
C SER A 49 -7.03 -3.27 -10.88
N GLY A 50 -6.52 -3.20 -12.12
CA GLY A 50 -5.99 -4.36 -12.85
C GLY A 50 -4.53 -4.69 -12.53
N SER A 51 -3.83 -3.82 -11.79
CA SER A 51 -2.45 -4.03 -11.33
C SER A 51 -2.21 -3.31 -10.00
N LEU A 52 -1.20 -3.80 -9.26
CA LEU A 52 -0.78 -3.18 -7.99
C LEU A 52 -0.29 -1.74 -8.19
N ALA A 53 0.36 -1.44 -9.33
CA ALA A 53 0.78 -0.09 -9.65
C ALA A 53 -0.41 0.87 -9.81
N THR A 54 -1.52 0.40 -10.39
CA THR A 54 -2.74 1.20 -10.48
C THR A 54 -3.38 1.37 -9.11
N TYR A 55 -3.44 0.31 -8.31
CA TYR A 55 -3.93 0.38 -6.93
C TYR A 55 -3.24 1.47 -6.09
N TRP A 56 -1.90 1.48 -6.04
CA TRP A 56 -1.15 2.45 -5.24
C TRP A 56 -1.36 3.91 -5.66
N ARG A 57 -1.75 4.16 -6.92
CA ARG A 57 -2.07 5.51 -7.42
C ARG A 57 -3.48 5.96 -7.07
N LEU A 58 -4.41 5.02 -6.89
CA LEU A 58 -5.84 5.30 -6.71
C LEU A 58 -6.27 5.24 -5.23
N TRP A 59 -5.61 4.43 -4.40
CA TRP A 59 -5.97 4.21 -3.00
C TRP A 59 -5.83 5.45 -2.13
N ASN A 60 -4.65 6.08 -2.12
CA ASN A 60 -4.34 7.26 -1.30
C ASN A 60 -3.79 8.36 -2.20
N ARG A 61 -4.70 9.14 -2.78
CA ARG A 61 -4.32 10.20 -3.71
C ARG A 61 -3.51 11.31 -3.07
N PRO A 62 -3.81 11.81 -1.84
CA PRO A 62 -3.00 12.84 -1.21
C PRO A 62 -1.52 12.46 -1.14
N VAL A 63 -1.21 11.26 -0.64
CA VAL A 63 0.18 10.78 -0.54
C VAL A 63 0.78 10.56 -1.92
N TYR A 64 0.03 9.95 -2.85
CA TYR A 64 0.51 9.74 -4.22
C TYR A 64 0.85 11.06 -4.92
N GLN A 65 -0.01 12.08 -4.83
CA GLN A 65 0.24 13.39 -5.44
C GLN A 65 1.41 14.11 -4.74
N TRP A 66 1.53 13.97 -3.42
CA TRP A 66 2.65 14.54 -2.69
C TRP A 66 3.99 13.97 -3.17
N PHE A 67 4.13 12.63 -3.25
CA PHE A 67 5.33 11.99 -3.77
C PHE A 67 5.57 12.33 -5.25
N LYS A 68 4.50 12.36 -6.05
CA LYS A 68 4.61 12.71 -7.47
C LYS A 68 5.18 14.11 -7.66
N ARG A 69 4.67 15.09 -6.92
CA ARG A 69 5.05 16.50 -7.05
C ARG A 69 6.39 16.84 -6.42
N HIS A 70 6.70 16.29 -5.23
CA HIS A 70 7.84 16.74 -4.44
C HIS A 70 9.06 15.82 -4.55
N VAL A 71 8.89 14.58 -5.01
CA VAL A 71 9.98 13.62 -5.11
C VAL A 71 10.15 13.16 -6.55
N TYR A 72 9.12 12.58 -7.16
CA TYR A 72 9.24 11.96 -8.47
C TYR A 72 9.54 12.97 -9.59
N ALA A 73 8.70 13.99 -9.77
CA ALA A 73 8.87 14.96 -10.85
C ALA A 73 10.22 15.70 -10.75
N PRO A 74 10.63 16.25 -9.58
CA PRO A 74 11.95 16.88 -9.46
C PRO A 74 13.11 15.94 -9.79
N LEU A 75 13.06 14.66 -9.41
CA LEU A 75 14.13 13.72 -9.74
C LEU A 75 14.22 13.48 -11.25
N VAL A 76 13.07 13.29 -11.92
CA VAL A 76 13.02 13.08 -13.37
C VAL A 76 13.45 14.34 -14.13
N ASP A 77 13.01 15.51 -13.68
CA ASP A 77 13.36 16.80 -14.28
C ASP A 77 14.88 17.09 -14.13
N ASN A 78 15.52 16.56 -13.08
CA ASN A 78 16.98 16.59 -12.89
C ASN A 78 17.73 15.47 -13.64
N GLY A 79 17.10 14.80 -14.60
CA GLY A 79 17.73 13.82 -15.48
C GLY A 79 17.77 12.38 -14.95
N MET A 80 17.15 12.09 -13.81
CA MET A 80 17.03 10.70 -13.33
C MET A 80 16.04 9.91 -14.20
N SER A 81 16.37 8.66 -14.53
CA SER A 81 15.44 7.82 -15.28
C SER A 81 14.13 7.60 -14.50
N PRO A 82 12.96 7.55 -15.18
CA PRO A 82 11.66 7.29 -14.53
C PRO A 82 11.63 6.03 -13.65
N ARG A 83 12.42 5.01 -14.02
CA ARG A 83 12.53 3.76 -13.25
C ARG A 83 13.28 3.99 -11.93
N MET A 84 14.42 4.68 -11.97
CA MET A 84 15.18 5.02 -10.77
C MET A 84 14.39 5.97 -9.86
N ALA A 85 13.74 6.99 -10.41
CA ALA A 85 12.89 7.90 -9.63
C ALA A 85 11.74 7.15 -8.94
N SER A 86 11.13 6.17 -9.61
CA SER A 86 10.11 5.30 -9.00
C SER A 86 10.69 4.47 -7.87
N LEU A 87 11.89 3.88 -8.04
CA LEU A 87 12.57 3.12 -6.98
C LEU A 87 12.84 4.00 -5.76
N VAL A 88 13.32 5.23 -5.94
CA VAL A 88 13.54 6.18 -4.83
C VAL A 88 12.24 6.46 -4.08
N VAL A 89 11.13 6.73 -4.79
CA VAL A 89 9.81 6.94 -4.17
C VAL A 89 9.36 5.72 -3.38
N PHE A 90 9.51 4.51 -3.93
CA PHE A 90 9.15 3.28 -3.23
C PHE A 90 10.01 3.05 -1.98
N THR A 91 11.32 3.29 -2.07
CA THR A 91 12.24 3.16 -0.92
C THR A 91 11.90 4.16 0.19
N LEU A 92 11.65 5.42 -0.15
CA LEU A 92 11.24 6.44 0.84
C LEU A 92 9.89 6.08 1.47
N SER A 93 8.93 5.65 0.66
CA SER A 93 7.63 5.17 1.15
C SER A 93 7.81 3.97 2.10
N ALA A 94 8.64 2.99 1.74
CA ALA A 94 8.94 1.82 2.56
C ALA A 94 9.54 2.21 3.92
N ALA A 95 10.46 3.19 3.95
CA ALA A 95 11.03 3.71 5.19
C ALA A 95 9.96 4.37 6.08
N PHE A 96 9.06 5.18 5.52
CA PHE A 96 7.95 5.76 6.28
C PHE A 96 7.01 4.70 6.87
N HIS A 97 6.73 3.62 6.12
CA HIS A 97 5.91 2.51 6.64
C HIS A 97 6.60 1.80 7.81
N GLU A 98 7.91 1.57 7.73
CA GLU A 98 8.68 1.01 8.84
C GLU A 98 8.65 1.90 10.07
N PHE A 99 8.78 3.23 9.92
CA PHE A 99 8.68 4.12 11.07
C PHE A 99 7.27 4.16 11.66
N LEU A 100 6.24 4.23 10.82
CA LEU A 100 4.85 4.33 11.27
C LEU A 100 4.38 3.06 12.00
N ILE A 101 4.89 1.89 11.61
CA ILE A 101 4.54 0.60 12.24
C ILE A 101 5.54 0.26 13.36
N GLY A 102 6.83 0.44 13.12
CA GLY A 102 7.90 0.00 14.01
C GLY A 102 8.04 0.84 15.26
N ILE A 103 7.75 2.15 15.22
CA ILE A 103 7.76 2.98 16.44
C ILE A 103 6.65 2.55 17.40
N PRO A 104 5.36 2.48 17.02
CA PRO A 104 4.30 2.07 17.94
C PRO A 104 4.40 0.61 18.41
N THR A 105 4.99 -0.27 17.60
CA THR A 105 5.23 -1.68 17.98
C THR A 105 6.56 -1.90 18.71
N HIS A 106 7.35 -0.84 18.89
CA HIS A 106 8.67 -0.88 19.51
C HIS A 106 9.62 -1.89 18.82
N SER A 107 9.45 -2.08 17.50
CA SER A 107 10.17 -3.07 16.71
C SER A 107 10.57 -2.51 15.35
N LEU A 108 11.85 -2.12 15.21
CA LEU A 108 12.45 -1.63 13.96
C LEU A 108 13.28 -2.73 13.28
N MET A 109 12.63 -3.86 12.96
CA MET A 109 13.29 -5.02 12.34
C MET A 109 13.32 -4.94 10.80
N GLY A 110 12.63 -3.97 10.18
CA GLY A 110 12.61 -3.81 8.73
C GLY A 110 11.56 -4.67 8.01
N PHE A 111 10.62 -5.29 8.73
CA PHE A 111 9.62 -6.16 8.11
C PHE A 111 8.67 -5.38 7.19
N ALA A 112 8.21 -4.20 7.60
CA ALA A 112 7.35 -3.37 6.75
C ALA A 112 8.14 -2.80 5.57
N PHE A 113 9.41 -2.42 5.79
CA PHE A 113 10.29 -1.99 4.71
C PHE A 113 10.44 -3.07 3.63
N LEU A 114 10.83 -4.29 4.03
CA LEU A 114 10.98 -5.42 3.10
C LEU A 114 9.64 -5.80 2.45
N GLY A 115 8.55 -5.78 3.21
CA GLY A 115 7.19 -6.00 2.70
C GLY A 115 6.82 -5.04 1.57
N MET A 116 7.15 -3.76 1.70
CA MET A 116 6.93 -2.76 0.65
C MET A 116 7.87 -2.96 -0.56
N MET A 117 9.15 -3.27 -0.33
CA MET A 117 10.12 -3.46 -1.41
C MET A 117 9.82 -4.70 -2.27
N THR A 118 9.32 -5.78 -1.65
CA THR A 118 8.87 -6.99 -2.37
C THR A 118 7.67 -6.74 -3.30
N GLN A 119 6.91 -5.65 -3.12
CA GLN A 119 5.85 -5.27 -4.05
C GLN A 119 6.39 -4.83 -5.42
N ILE A 120 7.64 -4.35 -5.51
CA ILE A 120 8.22 -3.87 -6.78
C ILE A 120 8.34 -5.02 -7.81
N PRO A 121 8.95 -6.19 -7.50
CA PRO A 121 8.92 -7.35 -8.39
C PRO A 121 7.50 -7.76 -8.79
N LEU A 122 6.57 -7.77 -7.84
CA LEU A 122 5.18 -8.15 -8.10
C LEU A 122 4.48 -7.19 -9.08
N ILE A 123 4.78 -5.89 -8.98
CA ILE A 123 4.32 -4.88 -9.94
C ILE A 123 4.88 -5.14 -11.34
N GLU A 124 6.17 -5.47 -11.46
CA GLU A 124 6.80 -5.75 -12.76
C GLU A 124 6.25 -7.03 -13.42
N ILE A 125 5.86 -8.03 -12.62
CA ILE A 125 5.19 -9.26 -13.10
C ILE A 125 3.74 -8.98 -13.52
N THR A 126 3.02 -8.12 -12.79
CA THR A 126 1.59 -7.86 -13.04
C THR A 126 1.34 -6.84 -14.15
N LYS A 127 2.27 -5.93 -14.42
CA LYS A 127 2.17 -4.92 -15.51
C LYS A 127 1.98 -5.53 -16.92
N PRO A 128 2.76 -6.52 -17.36
CA PRO A 128 2.55 -7.17 -18.67
C PRO A 128 1.21 -7.90 -18.77
N LEU A 129 0.75 -8.51 -17.67
CA LEU A 129 -0.53 -9.22 -17.60
C LEU A 129 -1.71 -8.27 -17.83
N GLU A 130 -1.66 -7.05 -17.31
CA GLU A 130 -2.65 -5.99 -17.56
C GLU A 130 -2.66 -5.57 -19.05
N LYS A 131 -1.48 -5.53 -19.70
CA LYS A 131 -1.35 -5.14 -21.12
C LYS A 131 -1.81 -6.24 -22.09
N TRP A 132 -1.65 -7.52 -21.74
CA TRP A 132 -1.94 -8.65 -22.63
C TRP A 132 -3.45 -8.87 -22.89
N ARG A 133 -4.30 -8.63 -21.89
CA ARG A 133 -5.76 -8.82 -22.05
C ARG A 133 -6.56 -7.52 -22.19
N GLY A 134 -5.93 -6.36 -22.02
CA GLY A 134 -6.57 -5.05 -22.08
C GLY A 134 -6.95 -4.48 -20.70
N LYS A 135 -7.09 -3.15 -20.64
CA LYS A 135 -7.50 -2.42 -19.42
C LYS A 135 -8.90 -2.90 -19.00
N GLY A 136 -9.05 -3.33 -17.75
CA GLY A 136 -10.34 -3.75 -17.18
C GLY A 136 -10.62 -5.25 -17.21
N THR A 137 -9.62 -6.10 -17.49
CA THR A 137 -9.82 -7.55 -17.40
C THR A 137 -9.88 -8.02 -15.95
N ALA A 138 -10.86 -8.87 -15.64
CA ALA A 138 -11.09 -9.38 -14.28
C ALA A 138 -9.87 -10.14 -13.72
N PHE A 139 -9.02 -10.72 -14.58
CA PHE A 139 -7.88 -11.52 -14.16
C PHE A 139 -6.82 -10.73 -13.38
N GLY A 140 -6.46 -9.52 -13.86
CA GLY A 140 -5.53 -8.65 -13.14
C GLY A 140 -6.10 -8.19 -11.79
N ASN A 141 -7.41 -7.96 -11.75
CA ASN A 141 -8.12 -7.61 -10.52
C ASN A 141 -8.15 -8.77 -9.51
N VAL A 142 -8.35 -10.01 -9.97
CA VAL A 142 -8.27 -11.21 -9.13
C VAL A 142 -6.87 -11.37 -8.54
N ILE A 143 -5.80 -11.21 -9.35
CA ILE A 143 -4.42 -11.27 -8.84
C ILE A 143 -4.17 -10.18 -7.80
N PHE A 144 -4.66 -8.96 -8.05
CA PHE A 144 -4.61 -7.87 -7.09
C PHE A 144 -5.27 -8.25 -5.76
N TRP A 145 -6.53 -8.71 -5.78
CA TRP A 145 -7.24 -9.09 -4.55
C TRP A 145 -6.60 -10.27 -3.84
N MET A 146 -6.11 -11.27 -4.58
CA MET A 146 -5.38 -12.40 -3.99
C MET A 146 -4.09 -11.94 -3.30
N SER A 147 -3.30 -11.07 -3.93
CA SER A 147 -2.10 -10.50 -3.34
C SER A 147 -2.42 -9.65 -2.11
N PHE A 148 -3.45 -8.81 -2.20
CA PHE A 148 -3.91 -7.94 -1.13
C PHE A 148 -4.38 -8.74 0.08
N CYS A 149 -5.18 -9.78 -0.12
CA CYS A 149 -5.72 -10.60 0.95
C CYS A 149 -4.68 -11.51 1.61
N LEU A 150 -3.61 -11.92 0.91
CA LEU A 150 -2.72 -12.99 1.40
C LEU A 150 -1.31 -12.52 1.76
N VAL A 151 -0.74 -11.56 1.03
CA VAL A 151 0.70 -11.29 1.04
C VAL A 151 1.06 -9.98 1.74
N GLY A 152 0.12 -9.04 1.87
CA GLY A 152 0.37 -7.72 2.48
C GLY A 152 0.15 -7.68 3.99
N GLN A 153 -1.05 -7.25 4.35
CA GLN A 153 -1.45 -6.91 5.72
C GLN A 153 -1.39 -8.09 6.69
N PRO A 154 -1.98 -9.27 6.40
CA PRO A 154 -1.97 -10.38 7.36
C PRO A 154 -0.58 -10.96 7.58
N ALA A 155 0.27 -10.94 6.55
CA ALA A 155 1.67 -11.35 6.68
C ALA A 155 2.45 -10.38 7.59
N ALA A 156 2.30 -9.07 7.38
CA ALA A 156 2.92 -8.07 8.23
C ALA A 156 2.44 -8.17 9.69
N THR A 157 1.12 -8.24 9.94
CA THR A 157 0.57 -8.38 11.30
C THR A 157 1.11 -9.63 12.01
N LEU A 158 1.19 -10.76 11.30
CA LEU A 158 1.70 -12.00 11.85
C LEU A 158 3.18 -11.88 12.21
N LEU A 159 4.01 -11.27 11.35
CA LEU A 159 5.44 -11.07 11.60
C LEU A 159 5.71 -10.16 12.82
N TYR A 160 5.03 -9.01 12.91
CA TYR A 160 5.16 -8.12 14.06
C TYR A 160 4.64 -8.77 15.35
N TYR A 161 3.55 -9.55 15.29
CA TYR A 161 3.04 -10.31 16.44
C TYR A 161 4.02 -11.39 16.92
N TYR A 162 4.64 -12.15 16.01
CA TYR A 162 5.66 -13.13 16.36
C TYR A 162 6.87 -12.46 17.03
N GLN A 163 7.34 -11.34 16.48
CA GLN A 163 8.45 -10.58 17.05
C GLN A 163 8.13 -10.04 18.44
N TRP A 164 6.91 -9.53 18.64
CA TRP A 164 6.44 -9.07 19.94
C TRP A 164 6.45 -10.20 20.98
N ASN A 165 5.93 -11.38 20.62
CA ASN A 165 5.94 -12.53 21.53
C ASN A 165 7.35 -13.00 21.86
N MET A 166 8.27 -13.03 20.90
CA MET A 166 9.66 -13.42 21.17
C MET A 166 10.40 -12.44 22.10
N THR A 167 9.96 -11.18 22.15
CA THR A 167 10.58 -10.13 22.99
C THR A 167 9.92 -10.00 24.36
N HIS A 168 8.66 -10.41 24.52
CA HIS A 168 7.87 -10.22 25.75
C HIS A 168 7.40 -11.51 26.43
N GLN A 169 7.63 -12.68 25.86
CA GLN A 169 7.48 -13.94 26.57
C GLN A 169 8.77 -14.28 27.31
N ILE A 170 8.76 -14.07 28.63
CA ILE A 170 9.58 -14.78 29.62
C ILE A 170 8.86 -16.10 29.95
#